data_AF-A0A256GGF9-F1
#
_entry.id   AF-A0A256GGF9-F1
#
_cell.length_a   1.000
_cell.length_b   1.000
_cell.length_c   1.000
_cell.angle_alpha   90.00
_cell.angle_beta   90.00
_cell.angle_gamma   90.00
#
_symmetry.space_group_name_H-M   'P 1'
#
loop_
_entity.id
_entity.type
_entity.pdbx_description
1 polymer ?
#
loop_
_entity_poly.entity_id
_entity_poly.type
_entity_poly.pdbx_seq_one_letter_code
_entity_poly.pdbx_strand_id
1 'polypeptide(L)' 'MSKGQGAVGAGKYPALTKNENLESAGYPIYVILHGQKGMPPIGEMMSDDQVAAVVNYIRTNFGNDYKDAATAEDVKDAR' A
#
# COMPACT_ATOMS: atom_id res chain seq x y z
N MET A 1 -0.09 -10.09 13.94
CA MET A 1 -0.62 -10.14 12.56
C MET A 1 0.51 -10.45 11.57
N SER A 2 0.94 -11.71 11.45
CA SER A 2 2.15 -12.04 10.66
C SER A 2 1.92 -12.16 9.15
N LYS A 3 0.66 -12.27 8.70
CA LYS A 3 0.32 -12.55 7.29
C LYS A 3 -0.54 -11.46 6.61
N GLY A 4 -0.54 -10.23 7.12
CA GLY A 4 -1.30 -9.13 6.49
C GLY A 4 -2.83 -9.32 6.48
N GLN A 5 -3.40 -10.03 7.46
CA GLN A 5 -4.82 -10.43 7.45
C GLN A 5 -5.81 -9.31 7.84
N GLY A 6 -5.33 -8.12 8.22
CA GLY A 6 -6.19 -7.05 8.73
C GLY A 6 -6.84 -7.41 10.08
N ALA A 7 -7.70 -6.54 10.61
CA ALA A 7 -8.35 -6.78 11.89
C ALA A 7 -9.75 -6.17 11.92
N VAL A 8 -10.64 -6.80 12.70
CA VAL A 8 -12.01 -6.33 12.93
C VAL A 8 -12.26 -6.33 14.44
N GLY A 9 -12.78 -5.22 14.98
CA GLY A 9 -13.03 -5.01 16.41
C GLY A 9 -13.45 -3.56 16.66
N ALA A 10 -12.79 -2.87 17.61
CA ALA A 10 -12.98 -1.42 17.81
C ALA A 10 -12.61 -0.56 16.58
N GLY A 11 -11.96 -1.16 15.57
CA GLY A 11 -11.72 -0.57 14.25
C GLY A 11 -11.65 -1.66 13.17
N LYS A 12 -11.72 -1.23 11.90
CA LYS A 12 -11.58 -2.10 10.73
C LYS A 12 -10.30 -1.77 9.98
N TYR A 13 -9.33 -2.68 10.06
CA TYR A 13 -8.10 -2.64 9.26
C TYR A 13 -8.25 -3.60 8.09
N PRO A 14 -8.21 -3.13 6.84
CA PRO A 14 -8.35 -3.99 5.68
C PRO A 14 -7.19 -4.99 5.59
N ALA A 15 -7.48 -6.16 5.04
CA ALA A 15 -6.46 -7.16 4.75
C ALA A 15 -5.56 -6.69 3.59
N LEU A 16 -4.27 -6.93 3.70
CA LEU A 16 -3.32 -6.84 2.58
C LEU A 16 -3.20 -8.18 1.86
N THR A 17 -3.47 -9.30 2.55
CA THR A 17 -3.44 -10.63 1.94
C THR A 17 -4.56 -10.79 0.91
N LYS A 18 -4.20 -11.27 -0.29
CA LYS A 18 -5.13 -11.52 -1.41
C LYS A 18 -6.07 -10.34 -1.68
N ASN A 19 -5.54 -9.12 -1.64
CA ASN A 19 -6.33 -7.93 -1.81
C ASN A 19 -6.30 -7.50 -3.29
N GLU A 20 -7.46 -7.60 -3.96
CA GLU A 20 -7.63 -7.23 -5.37
C GLU A 20 -7.38 -5.74 -5.61
N ASN A 21 -7.59 -4.88 -4.61
CA ASN A 21 -7.27 -3.45 -4.75
C ASN A 21 -5.76 -3.20 -4.91
N LEU A 22 -4.90 -4.16 -4.56
CA LEU A 22 -3.45 -4.05 -4.75
C LEU A 22 -3.01 -4.42 -6.17
N GLU A 23 -3.93 -4.84 -7.05
CA GLU A 23 -3.61 -5.12 -8.45
C GLU A 23 -3.06 -3.88 -9.15
N SER A 24 -3.67 -2.71 -8.96
CA SER A 24 -3.12 -1.44 -9.42
C SER A 24 -2.15 -0.86 -8.38
N ALA A 25 -0.93 -0.53 -8.80
CA ALA A 25 0.04 0.21 -7.98
C ALA A 25 -0.51 1.54 -7.45
N GLY A 26 -1.36 2.20 -8.23
CA GLY A 26 -1.88 3.53 -7.89
C GLY A 26 -2.73 3.55 -6.62
N TYR A 27 -3.45 2.46 -6.33
CA TYR A 27 -4.27 2.37 -5.12
C TYR A 27 -3.45 2.45 -3.83
N PRO A 28 -2.47 1.56 -3.58
CA PRO A 28 -1.65 1.66 -2.37
C PRO A 28 -0.74 2.89 -2.36
N ILE A 29 -0.29 3.41 -3.52
CA ILE A 29 0.43 4.70 -3.59
C ILE A 29 -0.46 5.81 -3.02
N TYR A 30 -1.69 5.95 -3.52
CA TYR A 30 -2.62 6.98 -3.07
C TYR A 30 -2.92 6.87 -1.57
N VAL A 31 -3.15 5.65 -1.06
CA VAL A 31 -3.45 5.42 0.37
C VAL A 31 -2.26 5.76 1.26
N ILE A 32 -1.01 5.50 0.83
CA ILE A 32 0.19 5.86 1.60
C ILE A 32 0.39 7.37 1.60
N LEU A 33 0.23 8.04 0.45
CA LEU A 33 0.42 9.47 0.30
C LEU A 33 -0.65 10.28 1.04
N HIS A 34 -1.93 9.92 0.87
CA HIS A 34 -3.05 10.76 1.31
C HIS A 34 -3.85 10.18 2.49
N GLY A 35 -3.51 8.97 2.92
CA GLY A 35 -4.30 8.24 3.91
C GLY A 35 -5.62 7.72 3.33
N GLN A 36 -6.39 7.04 4.17
CA GLN A 36 -7.72 6.56 3.82
C GLN A 36 -8.55 6.30 5.08
N LYS A 37 -9.70 6.97 5.19
CA LYS A 37 -10.57 6.88 6.38
C LYS A 37 -9.79 7.27 7.65
N GLY A 38 -9.66 6.35 8.62
CA GLY A 38 -8.90 6.55 9.85
C GLY A 38 -7.39 6.33 9.71
N MET A 39 -6.89 5.95 8.53
CA MET A 39 -5.46 5.86 8.27
C MET A 39 -4.91 7.25 7.94
N PRO A 40 -3.99 7.81 8.75
CA PRO A 40 -3.34 9.08 8.43
C PRO A 40 -2.42 8.94 7.21
N PRO A 41 -2.19 10.03 6.46
CA PRO A 41 -1.16 10.07 5.43
C PRO A 41 0.22 9.88 6.07
N ILE A 42 1.04 9.01 5.48
CA ILE A 42 2.43 8.76 5.93
C ILE A 42 3.46 9.01 4.83
N GLY A 43 3.02 9.31 3.60
CA GLY A 43 3.89 9.58 2.46
C GLY A 43 4.79 10.80 2.63
N GLU A 44 4.40 11.78 3.44
CA GLU A 44 5.24 12.94 3.81
C GLU A 44 6.46 12.54 4.65
N MET A 45 6.42 11.38 5.31
CA MET A 45 7.52 10.87 6.14
C MET A 45 8.51 10.00 5.36
N MET A 46 8.28 9.83 4.05
CA MET A 46 8.98 8.87 3.21
C MET A 46 9.42 9.51 1.89
N SER A 47 10.56 9.09 1.35
CA SER A 47 10.93 9.39 -0.03
C SER A 47 10.09 8.60 -1.02
N ASP A 48 10.07 9.03 -2.29
CA ASP A 48 9.33 8.34 -3.35
C ASP A 48 9.79 6.90 -3.55
N ASP A 49 11.10 6.66 -3.46
CA ASP A 49 11.69 5.31 -3.47
C ASP A 49 11.20 4.45 -2.31
N GLN A 50 11.07 5.03 -1.11
CA GLN A 50 10.59 4.30 0.06
C GLN A 50 9.11 3.93 -0.09
N VAL A 51 8.29 4.83 -0.63
CA VAL A 51 6.87 4.54 -0.92
C VAL A 51 6.77 3.43 -1.97
N ALA A 52 7.50 3.54 -3.09
CA ALA A 52 7.52 2.52 -4.14
C ALA A 52 7.99 1.15 -3.61
N ALA A 53 9.01 1.11 -2.76
CA ALA A 53 9.49 -0.12 -2.13
C ALA A 53 8.44 -0.78 -1.24
N VAL A 54 7.72 0.01 -0.42
CA VAL A 54 6.63 -0.52 0.42
C VAL A 54 5.48 -1.04 -0.44
N VAL A 55 5.08 -0.30 -1.49
CA VAL A 55 4.03 -0.72 -2.43
C VAL A 55 4.39 -2.04 -3.10
N ASN A 56 5.61 -2.16 -3.62
CA ASN A 56 6.07 -3.40 -4.24
C ASN A 56 6.09 -4.56 -3.24
N TYR A 57 6.59 -4.33 -2.02
CA TYR A 57 6.60 -5.34 -0.97
C TYR A 57 5.19 -5.89 -0.67
N ILE A 58 4.18 -5.03 -0.50
CA ILE A 58 2.81 -5.50 -0.21
C ILE A 58 2.16 -6.19 -1.42
N ARG A 59 2.54 -5.81 -2.65
CA ARG A 59 2.01 -6.37 -3.91
C ARG A 59 2.62 -7.73 -4.29
N THR A 60 3.80 -8.06 -3.78
CA THR A 60 4.46 -9.36 -4.01
C THR A 60 4.46 -10.28 -2.79
N ASN A 61 4.03 -9.78 -1.62
CA ASN A 61 4.02 -10.53 -0.38
C ASN A 61 2.58 -10.76 0.10
N PHE A 62 2.42 -11.45 1.23
CA PHE A 62 1.13 -11.77 1.83
C PHE A 62 0.18 -12.56 0.92
N GLY A 63 0.71 -13.29 -0.07
CA GLY A 63 -0.07 -14.08 -1.02
C GLY A 63 -0.61 -13.26 -2.20
N ASN A 64 -0.09 -12.05 -2.41
CA ASN A 64 -0.24 -11.30 -3.65
C ASN A 64 0.93 -11.64 -4.60
N ASP A 65 0.70 -11.55 -5.91
CA ASP A 65 1.72 -11.85 -6.92
C ASP A 65 1.64 -10.92 -8.14
N TYR A 66 1.54 -9.61 -7.88
CA TYR A 66 1.54 -8.60 -8.95
C TYR A 66 2.98 -8.29 -9.38
N LYS A 67 3.24 -8.40 -10.69
CA LYS A 67 4.61 -8.42 -11.25
C LYS A 67 5.08 -7.09 -11.81
N ASP A 68 4.15 -6.22 -12.17
CA ASP A 68 4.44 -4.85 -12.58
C ASP A 68 4.87 -4.04 -11.35
N ALA A 69 6.08 -3.48 -11.39
CA ALA A 69 6.63 -2.75 -10.25
C ALA A 69 6.15 -1.30 -10.27
N ALA A 70 5.75 -0.79 -9.11
CA ALA A 70 5.64 0.64 -8.87
C ALA A 70 7.03 1.28 -8.89
N THR A 71 7.14 2.46 -9.48
CA THR A 71 8.35 3.26 -9.57
C THR A 71 8.28 4.49 -8.69
N ALA A 72 9.43 5.11 -8.40
CA ALA A 72 9.46 6.41 -7.73
C ALA A 72 8.80 7.51 -8.57
N GLU A 73 8.81 7.38 -9.91
CA GLU A 73 8.13 8.32 -10.80
C GLU A 73 6.61 8.22 -10.66
N ASP A 74 6.05 7.00 -10.58
CA ASP A 74 4.62 6.81 -10.31
C ASP A 74 4.18 7.43 -8.98
N VAL A 75 5.06 7.39 -7.96
CA VAL A 75 4.79 8.02 -6.66
C VAL A 75 4.84 9.53 -6.78
N LYS A 76 5.87 10.06 -7.43
CA LYS A 76 6.06 11.49 -7.62
C LYS A 76 4.90 12.13 -8.38
N ASP A 77 4.40 11.47 -9.41
CA ASP A 77 3.25 11.93 -10.21
C ASP A 77 1.93 11.89 -9.43
N ALA A 78 1.87 11.11 -8.34
CA ALA A 78 0.70 10.95 -7.50
C ALA A 78 0.70 11.84 -6.25
N ARG A 79 1.74 12.66 -5.99
CA ARG A 79 1.78 13.64 -4.89
C ARG A 79 1.11 14.95 -5.25
#